data_AF-A0A2V9PKH3-F1
#
_entry.id   AF-A0A2V9PKH3-F1
#
_cell.length_a   1.000
_cell.length_b   1.000
_cell.length_c   1.000
_cell.angle_alpha   90.00
_cell.angle_beta   90.00
_cell.angle_gamma   90.00
#
_symmetry.space_group_name_H-M   'P 1'
#
loop_
_entity.id
_entity.type
_entity.pdbx_description
1 polymer ?
#
loop_
_entity_poly.entity_id
_entity_poly.type
_entity_poly.pdbx_seq_one_letter_code
_entity_poly.pdbx_strand_id
1 'polypeptide(L)'
;MWQLGSKAWQSRGAENGANRLTSFFEETVLAATPKRRGPRTEFSDPQLHNRREQLVQAFAAEWGEIGWELRRCQKPSDLIRIFTLFSETYVRDIIAVLCCPSAEPVSSATLRRVRAKRRLLVEPIRQADELKRQAQEQLQRADQALFQAPGINRRMLKRARKRRRKEAWKSLQDYRALSDEERRLDARLKDLESSFARNEVFRFLKSRRYELTPLSLANAVAGLPYMGWRQSMRRNAKARSLNANGSSYQIFKAIRYLVATATKKTERTFITDIRESIPALPSRYRAARNELADRWMYLERAIRQTYRLKLHPKALPFEIMKRYFIQIRCQSQVDMILAEQSRLNVPGHGIRKLMVRAAPNHKLG
;
A
#
# COMPACT_ATOMS: atom_id res chain seq x y z
N MET A 1 33.72 51.04 65.60
CA MET A 1 34.32 49.99 66.44
C MET A 1 33.19 49.20 67.07
N TRP A 2 32.70 48.14 66.41
CA TRP A 2 31.65 47.27 66.94
C TRP A 2 31.87 45.84 66.44
N GLN A 3 32.33 44.99 67.35
CA GLN A 3 32.02 43.56 67.32
C GLN A 3 30.86 43.33 68.30
N LEU A 4 29.91 42.49 67.92
CA LEU A 4 29.41 41.34 68.68
C LEU A 4 28.12 40.82 68.03
N GLY A 5 27.99 39.49 67.97
CA GLY A 5 26.68 38.85 67.85
C GLY A 5 26.57 37.70 66.86
N SER A 6 27.17 36.56 67.18
CA SER A 6 26.83 35.24 66.63
C SER A 6 25.37 34.88 66.91
N LYS A 7 24.67 34.23 65.96
CA LYS A 7 23.64 33.22 66.23
C LYS A 7 23.41 32.31 65.02
N ALA A 8 23.09 31.07 65.35
CA ALA A 8 23.22 29.88 64.54
C ALA A 8 22.07 29.61 63.56
N TRP A 9 22.43 28.93 62.48
CA TRP A 9 21.74 27.80 61.82
C TRP A 9 20.27 27.52 62.20
N GLN A 10 19.36 27.62 61.22
CA GLN A 10 18.67 26.45 60.62
C GLN A 10 17.65 26.85 59.53
N SER A 11 17.71 26.10 58.42
CA SER A 11 16.60 25.66 57.57
C SER A 11 15.80 26.70 56.76
N ARG A 12 16.05 26.71 55.44
CA ARG A 12 15.05 26.56 54.34
C ARG A 12 15.63 27.12 53.04
N GLY A 13 15.93 26.24 52.08
CA GLY A 13 16.45 26.69 50.78
C GLY A 13 16.77 25.54 49.83
N ALA A 14 15.82 24.62 49.62
CA ALA A 14 15.95 23.58 48.59
C ALA A 14 14.59 23.21 47.98
N GLU A 15 13.68 24.16 47.82
CA GLU A 15 12.41 23.97 47.13
C GLU A 15 12.02 25.25 46.38
N ASN A 16 12.77 25.65 45.35
CA ASN A 16 12.33 26.74 44.44
C ASN A 16 12.92 26.67 43.02
N GLY A 17 13.63 25.59 42.67
CA GLY A 17 14.16 25.39 41.31
C GLY A 17 13.19 24.71 40.34
N ALA A 18 12.24 23.92 40.83
CA ALA A 18 11.33 23.14 39.98
C ALA A 18 10.13 23.95 39.44
N ASN A 19 9.70 25.00 40.15
CA ASN A 19 8.53 25.81 39.78
C ASN A 19 8.81 26.93 38.78
N ARG A 20 10.07 27.28 38.50
CA ARG A 20 10.41 28.28 37.46
C ARG A 20 10.50 27.68 36.06
N LEU A 21 10.74 26.37 35.94
CA LEU A 21 10.74 25.69 34.64
C LEU A 21 9.34 25.30 34.19
N THR A 22 8.39 25.11 35.11
CA THR A 22 6.98 24.88 34.76
C THR A 22 6.27 26.18 34.36
N SER A 23 6.55 27.32 35.00
CA SER A 23 5.87 28.59 34.65
C SER A 23 6.34 29.21 33.33
N PHE A 24 7.61 29.01 32.92
CA PHE A 24 8.10 29.49 31.61
C PHE A 24 7.52 28.69 30.43
N PHE A 25 7.09 27.44 30.68
CA PHE A 25 6.46 26.59 29.68
C PHE A 25 4.97 26.89 29.46
N GLU A 26 4.28 27.53 30.41
CA GLU A 26 2.86 27.91 30.26
C GLU A 26 2.68 29.27 29.58
N GLU A 27 3.61 30.21 29.75
CA GLU A 27 3.44 31.59 29.26
C GLU A 27 3.88 31.79 27.79
N THR A 28 4.73 30.91 27.25
CA THR A 28 5.21 31.01 25.85
C THR A 28 4.24 30.39 24.82
N VAL A 29 3.12 29.79 25.27
CA VAL A 29 2.14 29.11 24.41
C VAL A 29 0.98 30.02 23.99
N LEU A 30 0.88 31.24 24.53
CA LEU A 30 -0.26 32.15 24.29
C LEU A 30 0.02 33.35 23.35
N ALA A 31 1.17 33.41 22.67
CA ALA A 31 1.48 34.49 21.74
C ALA A 31 1.78 33.97 20.31
N ALA A 32 0.71 33.50 19.66
CA ALA A 32 0.48 33.50 18.21
C ALA A 32 -0.53 32.40 17.92
N THR A 33 -1.82 32.71 17.76
CA THR A 33 -2.78 31.72 17.25
C THR A 33 -2.38 31.36 15.81
N PRO A 34 -1.81 30.17 15.55
CA PRO A 34 -1.53 29.77 14.19
C PRO A 34 -2.89 29.50 13.56
N LYS A 35 -3.17 30.08 12.38
CA LYS A 35 -4.33 29.67 11.54
C LYS A 35 -4.42 28.15 11.62
N ARG A 36 -5.55 27.60 12.10
CA ARG A 36 -5.77 26.16 12.30
C ARG A 36 -5.35 25.40 11.03
N ARG A 37 -4.10 24.94 10.98
CA ARG A 37 -3.63 24.02 9.94
C ARG A 37 -4.40 22.74 10.24
N GLY A 38 -5.27 22.33 9.32
CA GLY A 38 -5.97 21.06 9.42
C GLY A 38 -4.97 19.93 9.73
N PRO A 39 -5.45 18.78 10.25
CA PRO A 39 -4.58 17.69 10.67
C PRO A 39 -3.52 17.40 9.60
N ARG A 40 -2.22 17.43 9.96
CA ARG A 40 -1.14 17.04 9.05
C ARG A 40 -1.44 15.64 8.53
N THR A 41 -1.93 15.55 7.29
CA THR A 41 -2.15 14.27 6.63
C THR A 41 -0.80 13.73 6.20
N GLU A 42 -0.53 12.45 6.46
CA GLU A 42 0.77 11.85 6.12
C GLU A 42 1.11 11.89 4.62
N PHE A 43 0.08 11.99 3.76
CA PHE A 43 0.28 12.19 2.32
C PHE A 43 0.01 13.62 1.88
N SER A 44 0.90 14.14 1.04
CA SER A 44 0.59 15.26 0.14
C SER A 44 -0.41 14.82 -0.94
N ASP A 45 -1.13 15.78 -1.55
CA ASP A 45 -2.06 15.46 -2.64
C ASP A 45 -1.35 14.76 -3.82
N PRO A 46 -0.15 15.19 -4.28
CA PRO A 46 0.60 14.47 -5.32
C PRO A 46 0.96 13.03 -4.96
N GLN A 47 1.40 12.77 -3.72
CA GLN A 47 1.70 11.41 -3.26
C GLN A 47 0.45 10.53 -3.27
N LEU A 48 -0.67 11.08 -2.79
CA LEU A 48 -1.96 10.37 -2.77
C LEU A 48 -2.44 10.03 -4.18
N HIS A 49 -2.34 10.99 -5.11
CA HIS A 49 -2.72 10.79 -6.52
C HIS A 49 -1.83 9.76 -7.20
N ASN A 50 -0.52 9.76 -6.94
CA ASN A 50 0.39 8.74 -7.46
C ASN A 50 0.01 7.33 -6.95
N ARG A 51 -0.20 7.16 -5.64
CA ARG A 51 -0.67 5.88 -5.08
C ARG A 51 -1.99 5.44 -5.72
N ARG A 52 -2.93 6.37 -5.93
CA ARG A 52 -4.17 6.08 -6.65
C ARG A 52 -3.89 5.56 -8.06
N GLU A 53 -3.07 6.23 -8.88
CA GLU A 53 -2.82 5.79 -10.26
C GLU A 53 -2.26 4.36 -10.33
N GLN A 54 -1.32 4.02 -9.44
CA GLN A 54 -0.77 2.68 -9.32
C GLN A 54 -1.85 1.65 -8.96
N LEU A 55 -2.68 1.96 -7.97
CA LEU A 55 -3.77 1.08 -7.55
C LEU A 55 -4.83 0.90 -8.64
N VAL A 56 -5.19 1.97 -9.36
CA VAL A 56 -6.16 1.89 -10.46
C VAL A 56 -5.67 0.91 -11.54
N GLN A 57 -4.41 1.03 -11.93
CA GLN A 57 -3.82 0.16 -12.93
C GLN A 57 -3.79 -1.31 -12.46
N ALA A 58 -3.34 -1.57 -11.23
CA ALA A 58 -3.33 -2.90 -10.66
C ALA A 58 -4.74 -3.50 -10.55
N PHE A 59 -5.71 -2.76 -10.00
CA PHE A 59 -7.08 -3.21 -9.85
C PHE A 59 -7.79 -3.41 -11.19
N ALA A 60 -7.49 -2.60 -12.20
CA ALA A 60 -8.06 -2.76 -13.54
C ALA A 60 -7.55 -4.03 -14.23
N ALA A 61 -6.26 -4.37 -14.07
CA ALA A 61 -5.66 -5.56 -14.65
C ALA A 61 -6.27 -6.85 -14.07
N GLU A 62 -6.48 -6.87 -12.74
CA GLU A 62 -7.01 -8.04 -12.02
C GLU A 62 -8.51 -7.94 -11.72
N TRP A 63 -9.24 -7.06 -12.41
CA TRP A 63 -10.64 -6.78 -12.09
C TRP A 63 -11.55 -8.00 -12.23
N GLY A 64 -11.22 -8.92 -13.14
CA GLY A 64 -11.90 -10.21 -13.30
C GLY A 64 -11.81 -11.10 -12.06
N GLU A 65 -10.69 -11.05 -11.34
CA GLU A 65 -10.45 -11.81 -10.10
C GLU A 65 -11.13 -11.13 -8.90
N ILE A 66 -10.83 -9.86 -8.69
CA ILE A 66 -11.21 -9.19 -7.43
C ILE A 66 -12.61 -8.58 -7.49
N GLY A 67 -13.09 -8.15 -8.67
CA GLY A 67 -14.27 -7.32 -8.79
C GLY A 67 -15.56 -8.02 -8.37
N TRP A 68 -15.67 -9.33 -8.62
CA TRP A 68 -16.79 -10.14 -8.15
C TRP A 68 -16.68 -10.48 -6.67
N GLU A 69 -15.50 -10.86 -6.21
CA GLU A 69 -15.26 -11.23 -4.81
C GLU A 69 -15.47 -10.06 -3.85
N LEU A 70 -15.09 -8.83 -4.24
CA LEU A 70 -15.35 -7.62 -3.48
C LEU A 70 -16.86 -7.37 -3.25
N ARG A 71 -17.73 -7.76 -4.21
CA ARG A 71 -19.18 -7.62 -4.06
C ARG A 71 -19.76 -8.63 -3.06
N ARG A 72 -19.08 -9.76 -2.90
CA ARG A 72 -19.49 -10.87 -2.02
C ARG A 72 -18.83 -10.82 -0.65
N CYS A 73 -17.93 -9.87 -0.43
CA CYS A 73 -17.26 -9.67 0.85
C CYS A 73 -18.30 -9.50 1.98
N GLN A 74 -18.27 -10.40 2.97
CA GLN A 74 -19.19 -10.41 4.10
C GLN A 74 -18.56 -9.88 5.37
N LYS A 75 -17.24 -10.02 5.52
CA LYS A 75 -16.48 -9.56 6.67
C LYS A 75 -15.15 -8.91 6.26
N PRO A 76 -14.58 -8.02 7.09
CA PRO A 76 -13.28 -7.38 6.80
C PRO A 76 -12.13 -8.37 6.57
N SER A 77 -12.18 -9.56 7.17
CA SER A 77 -11.13 -10.58 6.98
C SER A 77 -11.15 -11.24 5.60
N ASP A 78 -12.28 -11.23 4.88
CA ASP A 78 -12.35 -11.75 3.51
C ASP A 78 -11.42 -10.97 2.56
N LEU A 79 -11.16 -9.70 2.88
CA LEU A 79 -10.30 -8.82 2.11
C LEU A 79 -8.85 -9.32 2.05
N ILE A 80 -8.38 -10.08 3.04
CA ILE A 80 -7.03 -10.67 3.02
C ILE A 80 -6.88 -11.51 1.76
N ARG A 81 -7.74 -12.50 1.58
CA ARG A 81 -7.70 -13.42 0.43
C ARG A 81 -7.80 -12.67 -0.91
N ILE A 82 -8.65 -11.65 -0.98
CA ILE A 82 -8.86 -10.86 -2.20
C ILE A 82 -7.60 -10.06 -2.56
N PHE A 83 -6.95 -9.44 -1.57
CA PHE A 83 -5.81 -8.56 -1.81
C PHE A 83 -4.46 -9.27 -1.81
N THR A 84 -4.36 -10.49 -1.30
CA THR A 84 -3.14 -11.32 -1.41
C THR A 84 -2.70 -11.52 -2.86
N LEU A 85 -3.61 -11.45 -3.84
CA LEU A 85 -3.26 -11.47 -5.27
C LEU A 85 -2.21 -10.40 -5.65
N PHE A 86 -2.14 -9.29 -4.91
CA PHE A 86 -1.20 -8.20 -5.18
C PHE A 86 0.09 -8.28 -4.36
N SER A 87 0.32 -9.33 -3.56
CA SER A 87 1.47 -9.42 -2.66
C SER A 87 2.83 -9.47 -3.38
N GLU A 88 2.84 -9.85 -4.66
CA GLU A 88 4.04 -9.96 -5.49
C GLU A 88 4.08 -8.91 -6.61
N THR A 89 3.23 -7.89 -6.52
CA THR A 89 3.13 -6.83 -7.54
C THR A 89 3.81 -5.54 -7.09
N TYR A 90 3.99 -4.59 -8.02
CA TYR A 90 4.55 -3.27 -7.71
C TYR A 90 3.73 -2.44 -6.71
N VAL A 91 2.47 -2.82 -6.43
CA VAL A 91 1.63 -2.17 -5.40
C VAL A 91 1.69 -2.88 -4.04
N ARG A 92 2.59 -3.86 -3.86
CA ARG A 92 2.76 -4.63 -2.63
C ARG A 92 2.81 -3.76 -1.39
N ASP A 93 3.63 -2.71 -1.39
CA ASP A 93 3.82 -1.85 -0.22
C ASP A 93 2.57 -1.07 0.16
N ILE A 94 1.67 -0.82 -0.81
CA ILE A 94 0.39 -0.16 -0.57
C ILE A 94 -0.63 -1.16 -0.01
N ILE A 95 -0.64 -2.38 -0.54
CA ILE A 95 -1.65 -3.40 -0.25
C ILE A 95 -1.29 -4.27 0.96
N ALA A 96 -0.03 -4.37 1.35
CA ALA A 96 0.44 -5.23 2.44
C ALA A 96 -0.34 -5.04 3.76
N VAL A 97 -0.76 -3.80 4.05
CA VAL A 97 -1.59 -3.47 5.21
C VAL A 97 -2.96 -4.18 5.18
N LEU A 98 -3.54 -4.43 4.01
CA LEU A 98 -4.82 -5.13 3.85
C LEU A 98 -4.67 -6.66 3.93
N CYS A 99 -3.46 -7.19 3.74
CA CYS A 99 -3.20 -8.63 3.74
C CYS A 99 -2.84 -9.18 5.12
N CYS A 100 -2.45 -8.34 6.08
CA CYS A 100 -2.07 -8.84 7.40
C CYS A 100 -3.32 -9.20 8.24
N PRO A 101 -3.42 -10.44 8.76
CA PRO A 101 -4.45 -10.81 9.71
C PRO A 101 -4.21 -10.07 11.03
N SER A 102 -5.29 -9.58 11.62
CA SER A 102 -5.30 -8.97 12.95
C SER A 102 -6.73 -9.06 13.49
N ALA A 103 -6.83 -9.38 14.78
CA ALA A 103 -8.09 -9.45 15.53
C ALA A 103 -8.24 -8.27 16.51
N GLU A 104 -7.27 -7.35 16.57
CA GLU A 104 -7.33 -6.23 17.51
C GLU A 104 -8.49 -5.29 17.14
N PRO A 105 -9.40 -4.99 18.09
CA PRO A 105 -10.50 -4.07 17.85
C PRO A 105 -9.97 -2.66 17.66
N VAL A 106 -10.41 -2.00 16.59
CA VAL A 106 -9.83 -0.72 16.16
C VAL A 106 -10.68 0.47 16.58
N SER A 107 -10.07 1.36 17.34
CA SER A 107 -10.48 2.75 17.46
C SER A 107 -9.45 3.67 16.82
N SER A 108 -9.92 4.64 16.03
CA SER A 108 -9.06 5.67 15.43
C SER A 108 -8.34 6.52 16.49
N ALA A 109 -8.89 6.60 17.70
CA ALA A 109 -8.23 7.22 18.84
C ALA A 109 -7.03 6.38 19.31
N THR A 110 -7.20 5.06 19.44
CA THR A 110 -6.12 4.14 19.81
C THR A 110 -4.98 4.19 18.80
N LEU A 111 -5.30 4.11 17.50
CA LEU A 111 -4.28 4.17 16.43
C LEU A 111 -3.47 5.48 16.50
N ARG A 112 -4.14 6.62 16.70
CA ARG A 112 -3.46 7.92 16.86
C ARG A 112 -2.57 7.96 18.10
N ARG A 113 -3.02 7.41 19.23
CA ARG A 113 -2.25 7.35 20.48
C ARG A 113 -0.99 6.49 20.31
N VAL A 114 -1.10 5.31 19.71
CA VAL A 114 0.06 4.42 19.50
C VAL A 114 1.06 5.05 18.52
N ARG A 115 0.58 5.67 17.43
CA ARG A 115 1.46 6.41 16.49
C ARG A 115 2.19 7.56 17.19
N ALA A 116 1.50 8.32 18.04
CA ALA A 116 2.13 9.39 18.82
C ALA A 116 3.20 8.83 19.76
N LYS A 117 2.89 7.77 20.51
CA LYS A 117 3.85 7.11 21.41
C LYS A 117 5.09 6.62 20.66
N ARG A 118 4.91 5.99 19.49
CA ARG A 118 6.02 5.54 18.65
C ARG A 118 6.91 6.68 18.17
N ARG A 119 6.31 7.81 17.77
CA ARG A 119 7.06 9.01 17.35
C ARG A 119 7.88 9.61 18.48
N LEU A 120 7.38 9.55 19.72
CA LEU A 120 8.10 10.03 20.90
C LEU A 120 9.34 9.19 21.23
N LEU A 121 9.40 7.91 20.81
CA LEU A 121 10.57 7.06 21.05
C LEU A 121 11.73 7.29 20.09
N VAL A 122 11.52 7.96 18.95
CA VAL A 122 12.55 8.12 17.91
C VAL A 122 13.80 8.80 18.46
N GLU A 123 13.62 9.92 19.17
CA GLU A 123 14.74 10.69 19.69
C GLU A 123 15.44 10.01 20.90
N PRO A 124 14.72 9.48 21.91
CA PRO A 124 15.33 8.69 22.98
C PRO A 124 16.15 7.50 22.49
N ILE A 125 15.68 6.77 21.46
CA ILE A 125 16.42 5.63 20.89
C ILE A 125 17.70 6.11 20.25
N ARG A 126 17.65 7.20 19.46
CA ARG A 126 18.82 7.79 18.84
C ARG A 126 19.87 8.20 19.87
N GLN A 127 19.43 8.85 20.96
CA GLN A 127 20.33 9.27 22.04
C GLN A 127 20.93 8.07 22.77
N ALA A 128 20.13 7.04 23.08
CA ALA A 128 20.60 5.83 23.73
C ALA A 128 21.59 5.04 22.84
N ASP A 129 21.36 5.00 21.53
CA ASP A 129 22.27 4.37 20.56
C ASP A 129 23.63 5.06 20.53
N GLU A 130 23.63 6.39 20.52
CA GLU A 130 24.85 7.19 20.56
C GLU A 130 25.61 7.01 21.88
N LEU A 131 24.92 7.05 23.03
CA LEU A 131 25.54 6.80 24.35
C LEU A 131 26.11 5.38 24.46
N LYS A 132 25.39 4.38 23.91
CA LYS A 132 25.88 2.99 23.82
C LYS A 132 27.17 2.93 22.99
N ARG A 133 27.20 3.58 21.83
CA ARG A 133 28.39 3.62 20.95
C ARG A 133 29.58 4.27 21.65
N GLN A 134 29.37 5.42 22.27
CA GLN A 134 30.42 6.13 23.03
C GLN A 134 30.96 5.30 24.19
N ALA A 135 30.08 4.67 24.98
CA ALA A 135 30.49 3.84 26.12
C ALA A 135 31.28 2.59 25.66
N GLN A 136 30.91 2.01 24.51
CA GLN A 136 31.66 0.90 23.90
C GLN A 136 33.05 1.35 23.41
N GLU A 137 33.16 2.48 22.74
CA GLU A 137 34.44 3.05 22.31
C GLU A 137 35.37 3.32 23.51
N GLN A 138 34.84 3.89 24.60
CA GLN A 138 35.61 4.14 25.82
C GLN A 138 36.09 2.86 26.51
N LEU A 139 35.26 1.80 26.50
CA LEU A 139 35.65 0.48 26.99
C LEU A 139 36.77 -0.12 26.13
N GLN A 140 36.66 -0.07 24.80
CA GLN A 140 37.70 -0.55 23.88
C GLN A 140 39.03 0.18 24.11
N ARG A 141 39.00 1.51 24.27
CA ARG A 141 40.20 2.30 24.62
C ARG A 141 40.81 1.86 25.96
N ALA A 142 39.99 1.55 26.97
CA ALA A 142 40.49 1.02 28.24
C ALA A 142 41.10 -0.38 28.10
N ASP A 143 40.51 -1.24 27.27
CA ASP A 143 41.02 -2.58 27.00
C ASP A 143 42.39 -2.52 26.29
N GLN A 144 42.52 -1.66 25.28
CA GLN A 144 43.78 -1.40 24.56
C GLN A 144 44.86 -0.83 25.50
N ALA A 145 44.54 0.18 26.29
CA ALA A 145 45.48 0.75 27.25
C ALA A 145 45.92 -0.28 28.31
N LEU A 146 45.03 -1.16 28.76
CA LEU A 146 45.37 -2.22 29.70
C LEU A 146 46.26 -3.31 29.08
N PHE A 147 46.08 -3.58 27.78
CA PHE A 147 46.93 -4.50 27.03
C PHE A 147 48.36 -3.97 26.89
N GLN A 148 48.51 -2.66 26.62
CA GLN A 148 49.81 -2.01 26.39
C GLN A 148 50.56 -1.61 27.67
N ALA A 149 49.92 -1.62 28.85
CA ALA A 149 50.52 -1.09 30.09
C ALA A 149 51.32 -2.11 30.93
N PRO A 150 52.62 -1.86 31.21
CA PRO A 150 53.40 -2.60 32.20
C PRO A 150 53.26 -2.00 33.63
N GLY A 151 53.47 -2.84 34.65
CA GLY A 151 53.76 -2.40 36.03
C GLY A 151 52.64 -1.65 36.80
N ILE A 152 53.03 -0.61 37.54
CA ILE A 152 52.27 0.06 38.63
C ILE A 152 50.92 0.66 38.16
N ASN A 153 50.85 1.14 36.91
CA ASN A 153 49.64 1.74 36.33
C ASN A 153 48.55 0.71 35.98
N ARG A 154 48.89 -0.58 35.94
CA ARG A 154 47.97 -1.67 35.60
C ARG A 154 46.81 -1.79 36.59
N ARG A 155 47.03 -1.52 37.88
CA ARG A 155 45.97 -1.53 38.90
C ARG A 155 44.94 -0.42 38.67
N MET A 156 45.39 0.78 38.31
CA MET A 156 44.52 1.91 38.00
C MET A 156 43.71 1.65 36.72
N LEU A 157 44.36 1.13 35.67
CA LEU A 157 43.69 0.77 34.41
C LEU A 157 42.64 -0.34 34.59
N LYS A 158 42.90 -1.35 35.44
CA LYS A 158 41.88 -2.37 35.80
C LYS A 158 40.65 -1.74 36.47
N ARG A 159 40.83 -0.75 37.34
CA ARG A 159 39.71 -0.03 37.98
C ARG A 159 38.93 0.80 36.96
N ALA A 160 39.62 1.52 36.08
CA ALA A 160 39.00 2.29 35.00
C ALA A 160 38.20 1.40 34.04
N ARG A 161 38.79 0.28 33.59
CA ARG A 161 38.12 -0.74 32.78
C ARG A 161 36.85 -1.26 33.46
N LYS A 162 36.92 -1.59 34.75
CA LYS A 162 35.75 -2.08 35.51
C LYS A 162 34.61 -1.05 35.53
N ARG A 163 34.91 0.24 35.66
CA ARG A 163 33.91 1.33 35.59
C ARG A 163 33.31 1.44 34.18
N ARG A 164 34.15 1.53 33.15
CA ARG A 164 33.71 1.63 31.75
C ARG A 164 32.92 0.41 31.29
N ARG A 165 33.24 -0.79 31.79
CA ARG A 165 32.46 -2.01 31.54
C ARG A 165 31.06 -1.91 32.14
N LYS A 166 30.92 -1.37 33.35
CA LYS A 166 29.60 -1.15 33.97
C LYS A 166 28.79 -0.11 33.20
N GLU A 167 29.42 0.97 32.78
CA GLU A 167 28.81 2.03 31.99
C GLU A 167 28.34 1.52 30.62
N ALA A 168 29.21 0.84 29.87
CA ALA A 168 28.86 0.22 28.59
C ALA A 168 27.73 -0.82 28.73
N TRP A 169 27.74 -1.60 29.82
CA TRP A 169 26.65 -2.54 30.11
C TRP A 169 25.33 -1.81 30.39
N LYS A 170 25.35 -0.73 31.18
CA LYS A 170 24.16 0.08 31.47
C LYS A 170 23.59 0.72 30.20
N SER A 171 24.40 1.42 29.41
CA SER A 171 23.96 2.06 28.17
C SER A 171 23.41 1.04 27.16
N LEU A 172 23.96 -0.18 27.13
CA LEU A 172 23.42 -1.27 26.32
C LEU A 172 22.04 -1.73 26.80
N GLN A 173 21.82 -1.84 28.12
CA GLN A 173 20.50 -2.20 28.67
C GLN A 173 19.46 -1.12 28.39
N ASP A 174 19.81 0.15 28.57
CA ASP A 174 18.92 1.27 28.30
C ASP A 174 18.51 1.31 26.82
N TYR A 175 19.47 1.14 25.90
CA TYR A 175 19.19 1.00 24.47
C TYR A 175 18.30 -0.21 24.16
N ARG A 176 18.58 -1.38 24.76
CA ARG A 176 17.78 -2.59 24.54
C ARG A 176 16.34 -2.42 24.99
N ALA A 177 16.11 -1.82 26.15
CA ALA A 177 14.77 -1.57 26.68
C ALA A 177 13.95 -0.68 25.73
N LEU A 178 14.55 0.40 25.23
CA LEU A 178 13.89 1.29 24.26
C LEU A 178 13.65 0.60 22.91
N SER A 179 14.62 -0.18 22.42
CA SER A 179 14.48 -0.95 21.17
C SER A 179 13.45 -2.09 21.28
N ASP A 180 13.31 -2.71 22.46
CA ASP A 180 12.25 -3.68 22.72
C ASP A 180 10.87 -3.00 22.74
N GLU A 181 10.75 -1.83 23.36
CA GLU A 181 9.52 -1.05 23.35
C GLU A 181 9.15 -0.59 21.93
N GLU A 182 10.14 -0.17 21.14
CA GLU A 182 10.01 0.18 19.74
C GLU A 182 9.39 -0.97 18.93
N ARG A 183 10.01 -2.15 19.01
CA ARG A 183 9.56 -3.36 18.30
C ARG A 183 8.14 -3.76 18.73
N ARG A 184 7.81 -3.64 20.02
CA ARG A 184 6.45 -3.92 20.52
C ARG A 184 5.43 -2.94 19.96
N LEU A 185 5.75 -1.65 19.91
CA LEU A 185 4.87 -0.64 19.32
C LEU A 185 4.71 -0.82 17.81
N ASP A 186 5.78 -1.16 17.09
CA ASP A 186 5.72 -1.40 15.65
C ASP A 186 4.88 -2.63 15.30
N ALA A 187 5.04 -3.74 16.05
CA ALA A 187 4.19 -4.92 15.89
C ALA A 187 2.70 -4.58 16.13
N ARG A 188 2.42 -3.85 17.21
CA ARG A 188 1.05 -3.42 17.52
C ARG A 188 0.49 -2.42 16.49
N LEU A 189 1.32 -1.49 16.00
CA LEU A 189 0.91 -0.56 14.95
C LEU A 189 0.52 -1.30 13.69
N LYS A 190 1.31 -2.28 13.28
CA LYS A 190 1.00 -3.13 12.12
C LYS A 190 -0.38 -3.78 12.28
N ASP A 191 -0.66 -4.38 13.43
CA ASP A 191 -1.94 -5.05 13.69
C ASP A 191 -3.13 -4.06 13.68
N LEU A 192 -2.97 -2.90 14.32
CA LEU A 192 -3.98 -1.85 14.37
C LEU A 192 -4.24 -1.23 13.00
N GLU A 193 -3.18 -0.94 12.23
CA GLU A 193 -3.28 -0.36 10.90
C GLU A 193 -3.94 -1.32 9.92
N SER A 194 -3.61 -2.60 10.00
CA SER A 194 -4.21 -3.64 9.16
C SER A 194 -5.66 -3.90 9.48
N SER A 195 -6.04 -3.90 10.76
CA SER A 195 -7.45 -3.97 11.15
C SER A 195 -8.20 -2.68 10.76
N PHE A 196 -7.58 -1.49 10.88
CA PHE A 196 -8.18 -0.22 10.47
C PHE A 196 -8.45 -0.16 8.97
N ALA A 197 -7.43 -0.47 8.16
CA ALA A 197 -7.52 -0.42 6.71
C ALA A 197 -8.59 -1.37 6.18
N ARG A 198 -8.62 -2.62 6.65
CA ARG A 198 -9.65 -3.60 6.24
C ARG A 198 -11.06 -3.15 6.64
N ASN A 199 -11.23 -2.61 7.85
CA ASN A 199 -12.52 -2.07 8.28
C ASN A 199 -12.98 -0.89 7.43
N GLU A 200 -12.07 0.01 7.04
CA GLU A 200 -12.40 1.15 6.18
C GLU A 200 -12.78 0.71 4.76
N VAL A 201 -12.05 -0.23 4.16
CA VAL A 201 -12.43 -0.81 2.85
C VAL A 201 -13.77 -1.53 2.94
N PHE A 202 -14.00 -2.32 3.98
CA PHE A 202 -15.27 -3.00 4.17
C PHE A 202 -16.44 -2.02 4.32
N ARG A 203 -16.26 -0.95 5.10
CA ARG A 203 -17.25 0.15 5.21
C ARG A 203 -17.50 0.83 3.87
N PHE A 204 -16.47 1.06 3.07
CA PHE A 204 -16.61 1.59 1.72
C PHE A 204 -17.52 0.68 0.87
N LEU A 205 -17.22 -0.62 0.82
CA LEU A 205 -17.99 -1.61 0.07
C LEU A 205 -19.46 -1.67 0.52
N LYS A 206 -19.72 -1.60 1.83
CA LYS A 206 -21.08 -1.62 2.38
C LYS A 206 -21.83 -0.30 2.23
N SER A 207 -21.11 0.82 2.11
CA SER A 207 -21.75 2.14 2.01
C SER A 207 -22.60 2.33 0.75
N ARG A 208 -22.28 1.61 -0.34
CA ARG A 208 -22.91 1.70 -1.67
C ARG A 208 -23.05 3.14 -2.22
N ARG A 209 -22.31 4.11 -1.65
CA ARG A 209 -22.34 5.53 -2.05
C ARG A 209 -21.70 5.78 -3.41
N TYR A 210 -20.86 4.86 -3.84
CA TYR A 210 -20.11 4.93 -5.10
C TYR A 210 -20.28 3.60 -5.84
N GLU A 211 -20.36 3.67 -7.17
CA GLU A 211 -20.28 2.46 -8.00
C GLU A 211 -18.91 1.81 -7.80
N LEU A 212 -18.91 0.50 -7.52
CA LEU A 212 -17.68 -0.26 -7.35
C LEU A 212 -17.00 -0.46 -8.71
N THR A 213 -15.95 0.33 -8.90
CA THR A 213 -15.04 0.37 -10.05
C THR A 213 -13.59 0.38 -9.57
N PRO A 214 -12.60 0.02 -10.42
CA PRO A 214 -11.18 0.11 -10.05
C PRO A 214 -10.79 1.50 -9.53
N LEU A 215 -11.30 2.56 -10.17
CA LEU A 215 -11.06 3.94 -9.74
C LEU A 215 -11.63 4.23 -8.34
N SER A 216 -12.90 3.91 -8.12
CA SER A 216 -13.53 4.16 -6.81
C SER A 216 -12.83 3.41 -5.68
N LEU A 217 -12.40 2.17 -5.95
CA LEU A 217 -11.68 1.35 -4.99
C LEU A 217 -10.28 1.93 -4.70
N ALA A 218 -9.53 2.28 -5.75
CA ALA A 218 -8.23 2.91 -5.61
C ALA A 218 -8.31 4.24 -4.85
N ASN A 219 -9.31 5.07 -5.15
CA ASN A 219 -9.55 6.32 -4.43
C ASN A 219 -9.81 6.09 -2.94
N ALA A 220 -10.55 5.04 -2.59
CA ALA A 220 -10.84 4.68 -1.20
C ALA A 220 -9.60 4.13 -0.46
N VAL A 221 -8.76 3.36 -1.16
CA VAL A 221 -7.62 2.63 -0.58
C VAL A 221 -6.34 3.48 -0.49
N ALA A 222 -6.10 4.40 -1.44
CA ALA A 222 -4.81 5.10 -1.58
C ALA A 222 -4.32 5.80 -0.30
N GLY A 223 -5.23 6.34 0.51
CA GLY A 223 -4.91 7.04 1.76
C GLY A 223 -4.78 6.14 2.99
N LEU A 224 -5.10 4.85 2.89
CA LEU A 224 -4.99 3.92 4.01
C LEU A 224 -3.53 3.54 4.30
N PRO A 225 -3.18 3.22 5.56
CA PRO A 225 -4.00 3.29 6.79
C PRO A 225 -4.03 4.68 7.45
N TYR A 226 -3.56 5.72 6.79
CA TYR A 226 -3.27 7.02 7.42
C TYR A 226 -4.45 7.98 7.48
N MET A 227 -5.46 7.79 6.64
CA MET A 227 -6.73 8.50 6.68
C MET A 227 -7.90 7.57 6.35
N GLY A 228 -9.12 7.94 6.76
CA GLY A 228 -10.31 7.14 6.42
C GLY A 228 -10.65 7.19 4.93
N TRP A 229 -11.38 6.17 4.46
CA TRP A 229 -11.66 5.99 3.03
C TRP A 229 -12.39 7.19 2.42
N ARG A 230 -13.28 7.84 3.19
CA ARG A 230 -14.03 9.03 2.74
C ARG A 230 -13.13 10.22 2.48
N GLN A 231 -12.14 10.43 3.34
CA GLN A 231 -11.18 11.52 3.17
C GLN A 231 -10.28 11.23 1.97
N SER A 232 -9.82 9.99 1.83
CA SER A 232 -9.06 9.54 0.66
C SER A 232 -9.83 9.77 -0.64
N MET A 233 -11.10 9.34 -0.70
CA MET A 233 -12.00 9.59 -1.83
C MET A 233 -12.12 11.08 -2.17
N ARG A 234 -12.42 11.92 -1.18
CA ARG A 234 -12.61 13.36 -1.38
C ARG A 234 -11.35 14.05 -1.90
N ARG A 235 -10.18 13.70 -1.37
CA ARG A 235 -8.90 14.28 -1.82
C ARG A 235 -8.51 13.82 -3.22
N ASN A 236 -8.74 12.54 -3.53
CA ASN A 236 -8.48 12.00 -4.87
C ASN A 236 -9.45 12.54 -5.93
N ALA A 237 -10.68 12.88 -5.55
CA ALA A 237 -11.67 13.44 -6.49
C ALA A 237 -11.29 14.82 -7.04
N LYS A 238 -10.36 15.54 -6.39
CA LYS A 238 -9.90 16.86 -6.83
C LYS A 238 -9.06 16.84 -8.11
N ALA A 239 -8.51 15.68 -8.48
CA ALA A 239 -7.69 15.52 -9.67
C ALA A 239 -8.22 14.39 -10.53
N ARG A 240 -8.28 14.59 -11.84
CA ARG A 240 -8.64 13.53 -12.78
C ARG A 240 -7.60 12.41 -12.72
N SER A 241 -8.05 11.16 -12.84
CA SER A 241 -7.17 10.01 -13.00
C SER A 241 -6.92 9.76 -14.48
N LEU A 242 -5.65 9.53 -14.83
CA LEU A 242 -5.22 9.22 -16.19
C LEU A 242 -5.50 7.75 -16.51
N ASN A 243 -5.39 6.88 -15.50
CA ASN A 243 -5.56 5.44 -15.65
C ASN A 243 -6.98 4.93 -15.39
N ALA A 244 -7.92 5.78 -14.97
CA ALA A 244 -9.31 5.42 -14.62
C ALA A 244 -10.03 4.54 -15.64
N ASN A 245 -9.67 4.69 -16.92
CA ASN A 245 -10.30 4.07 -18.06
C ASN A 245 -9.27 3.30 -18.92
N GLY A 246 -8.27 2.70 -18.27
CA GLY A 246 -7.24 1.88 -18.93
C GLY A 246 -7.82 0.71 -19.73
N SER A 247 -7.01 0.16 -20.64
CA SER A 247 -7.41 -0.87 -21.61
C SER A 247 -8.13 -2.06 -20.97
N SER A 248 -7.56 -2.65 -19.91
CA SER A 248 -8.16 -3.82 -19.24
C SER A 248 -9.57 -3.54 -18.71
N TYR A 249 -9.79 -2.37 -18.13
CA TYR A 249 -11.13 -2.02 -17.63
C TYR A 249 -12.11 -1.67 -18.77
N GLN A 250 -11.63 -1.14 -19.89
CA GLN A 250 -12.45 -0.96 -21.09
C GLN A 250 -12.89 -2.31 -21.68
N ILE A 251 -11.97 -3.28 -21.74
CA ILE A 251 -12.28 -4.65 -22.15
C ILE A 251 -13.33 -5.26 -21.23
N PHE A 252 -13.18 -5.12 -19.90
CA PHE A 252 -14.20 -5.56 -18.96
C PHE A 252 -15.57 -4.95 -19.24
N LYS A 253 -15.63 -3.63 -19.47
CA LYS A 253 -16.90 -2.94 -19.77
C LYS A 253 -17.52 -3.42 -21.08
N ALA A 254 -16.71 -3.69 -22.11
CA ALA A 254 -17.16 -4.26 -23.37
C ALA A 254 -17.69 -5.69 -23.19
N ILE A 255 -16.95 -6.56 -22.50
CA ILE A 255 -17.40 -7.93 -22.17
C ILE A 255 -18.70 -7.88 -21.38
N ARG A 256 -18.80 -7.04 -20.34
CA ARG A 256 -20.03 -6.88 -19.55
C ARG A 256 -21.21 -6.46 -20.41
N TYR A 257 -20.99 -5.56 -21.38
CA TYR A 257 -22.03 -5.14 -22.32
C TYR A 257 -22.47 -6.30 -23.22
N LEU A 258 -21.52 -6.99 -23.88
CA LEU A 258 -21.78 -8.14 -24.75
C LEU A 258 -22.54 -9.25 -24.03
N VAL A 259 -22.09 -9.60 -22.82
CA VAL A 259 -22.74 -10.61 -21.98
C VAL A 259 -24.15 -10.17 -21.58
N ALA A 260 -24.39 -8.89 -21.35
CA ALA A 260 -25.72 -8.40 -20.99
C ALA A 260 -26.70 -8.51 -22.18
N THR A 261 -26.24 -8.21 -23.40
CA THR A 261 -27.10 -8.18 -24.60
C THR A 261 -27.26 -9.53 -25.30
N ALA A 262 -26.33 -10.47 -25.12
CA ALA A 262 -26.33 -11.76 -25.83
C ALA A 262 -27.38 -12.77 -25.30
N THR A 263 -27.88 -13.62 -26.22
CA THR A 263 -28.78 -14.74 -25.95
C THR A 263 -28.04 -15.91 -25.30
N LYS A 264 -28.52 -16.36 -24.14
CA LYS A 264 -27.85 -17.38 -23.30
C LYS A 264 -28.56 -18.74 -23.34
N LYS A 265 -29.25 -19.06 -24.45
CA LYS A 265 -30.02 -20.31 -24.59
C LYS A 265 -29.09 -21.53 -24.62
N THR A 266 -28.04 -21.47 -25.43
CA THR A 266 -27.02 -22.52 -25.56
C THR A 266 -25.62 -21.90 -25.60
N GLU A 267 -24.60 -22.71 -25.35
CA GLU A 267 -23.19 -22.28 -25.48
C GLU A 267 -22.92 -21.75 -26.90
N ARG A 268 -23.40 -22.47 -27.92
CA ARG A 268 -23.18 -22.10 -29.33
C ARG A 268 -23.85 -20.77 -29.67
N THR A 269 -25.13 -20.60 -29.33
CA THR A 269 -25.85 -19.34 -29.59
C THR A 269 -25.21 -18.17 -28.84
N PHE A 270 -24.76 -18.38 -27.60
CA PHE A 270 -24.11 -17.34 -26.82
C PHE A 270 -22.80 -16.86 -27.45
N ILE A 271 -22.00 -17.78 -27.97
CA ILE A 271 -20.75 -17.46 -28.67
C ILE A 271 -21.04 -16.74 -29.98
N THR A 272 -21.99 -17.24 -30.78
CA THR A 272 -22.36 -16.63 -32.07
C THR A 272 -22.88 -15.21 -31.87
N ASP A 273 -23.81 -14.99 -30.95
CA ASP A 273 -24.34 -13.66 -30.64
C ASP A 273 -23.25 -12.68 -30.22
N ILE A 274 -22.31 -13.10 -29.36
CA ILE A 274 -21.19 -12.26 -28.94
C ILE A 274 -20.28 -11.96 -30.13
N ARG A 275 -19.98 -12.95 -30.98
CA ARG A 275 -19.14 -12.79 -32.17
C ARG A 275 -19.70 -11.72 -33.11
N GLU A 276 -21.00 -11.80 -33.40
CA GLU A 276 -21.72 -10.88 -34.28
C GLU A 276 -21.87 -9.48 -33.65
N SER A 277 -21.98 -9.41 -32.33
CA SER A 277 -22.11 -8.15 -31.59
C SER A 277 -20.81 -7.36 -31.45
N ILE A 278 -19.63 -7.99 -31.60
CA ILE A 278 -18.33 -7.30 -31.44
C ILE A 278 -18.16 -6.17 -32.46
N PRO A 279 -18.32 -6.39 -33.78
CA PRO A 279 -18.23 -5.29 -34.76
C PRO A 279 -19.19 -4.14 -34.48
N ALA A 280 -20.38 -4.46 -33.97
CA ALA A 280 -21.46 -3.52 -33.62
C ALA A 280 -21.31 -2.86 -32.23
N LEU A 281 -20.17 -3.05 -31.54
CA LEU A 281 -19.96 -2.42 -30.23
C LEU A 281 -20.03 -0.88 -30.32
N PRO A 282 -20.69 -0.22 -29.35
CA PRO A 282 -20.75 1.25 -29.28
C PRO A 282 -19.37 1.92 -29.35
N SER A 283 -19.31 3.12 -29.94
CA SER A 283 -18.06 3.88 -30.16
C SER A 283 -17.20 4.09 -28.92
N ARG A 284 -17.82 4.23 -27.73
CA ARG A 284 -17.14 4.31 -26.43
C ARG A 284 -16.26 3.10 -26.09
N TYR A 285 -16.47 1.97 -26.76
CA TYR A 285 -15.70 0.74 -26.62
C TYR A 285 -14.77 0.48 -27.81
N ARG A 286 -14.51 1.46 -28.68
CA ARG A 286 -13.70 1.27 -29.91
C ARG A 286 -12.37 0.57 -29.67
N ALA A 287 -11.60 0.97 -28.65
CA ALA A 287 -10.32 0.35 -28.33
C ALA A 287 -10.48 -1.13 -27.93
N ALA A 288 -11.42 -1.41 -27.02
CA ALA A 288 -11.73 -2.77 -26.59
C ALA A 288 -12.28 -3.62 -27.74
N ARG A 289 -13.11 -3.04 -28.63
CA ARG A 289 -13.66 -3.72 -29.80
C ARG A 289 -12.55 -4.25 -30.70
N ASN A 290 -11.58 -3.41 -31.04
CA ASN A 290 -10.47 -3.80 -31.91
C ASN A 290 -9.64 -4.91 -31.24
N GLU A 291 -9.32 -4.76 -29.96
CA GLU A 291 -8.56 -5.77 -29.22
C GLU A 291 -9.31 -7.12 -29.11
N LEU A 292 -10.62 -7.08 -28.83
CA LEU A 292 -11.45 -8.29 -28.75
C LEU A 292 -11.62 -8.96 -30.12
N ALA A 293 -11.70 -8.20 -31.21
CA ALA A 293 -11.77 -8.72 -32.57
C ALA A 293 -10.45 -9.36 -33.01
N ASP A 294 -9.31 -8.72 -32.71
CA ASP A 294 -7.97 -9.22 -33.02
C ASP A 294 -7.61 -10.48 -32.22
N ARG A 295 -8.24 -10.67 -31.08
CA ARG A 295 -7.99 -11.76 -30.12
C ARG A 295 -9.23 -12.60 -29.87
N TRP A 296 -10.12 -12.71 -30.87
CA TRP A 296 -11.40 -13.40 -30.75
C TRP A 296 -11.24 -14.84 -30.24
N MET A 297 -10.24 -15.58 -30.73
CA MET A 297 -10.00 -16.97 -30.31
C MET A 297 -9.88 -17.11 -28.78
N TYR A 298 -9.16 -16.19 -28.13
CA TYR A 298 -8.98 -16.22 -26.67
C TYR A 298 -10.28 -15.86 -25.95
N LEU A 299 -11.05 -14.90 -26.47
CA LEU A 299 -12.35 -14.57 -25.90
C LEU A 299 -13.33 -15.74 -26.04
N GLU A 300 -13.38 -16.37 -27.20
CA GLU A 300 -14.22 -17.54 -27.46
C GLU A 300 -13.88 -18.69 -26.50
N ARG A 301 -12.59 -19.03 -26.37
CA ARG A 301 -12.13 -20.06 -25.42
C ARG A 301 -12.51 -19.69 -23.98
N ALA A 302 -12.33 -18.43 -23.57
CA ALA A 302 -12.74 -17.96 -22.25
C ALA A 302 -14.25 -18.09 -22.01
N ILE A 303 -15.08 -17.78 -23.01
CA ILE A 303 -16.54 -17.94 -22.95
C ILE A 303 -16.92 -19.41 -22.80
N ARG A 304 -16.37 -20.30 -23.65
CA ARG A 304 -16.64 -21.76 -23.59
C ARG A 304 -16.35 -22.33 -22.22
N GLN A 305 -15.17 -22.00 -21.69
CA GLN A 305 -14.75 -22.45 -20.37
C GLN A 305 -15.66 -21.91 -19.25
N THR A 306 -16.07 -20.64 -19.34
CA THR A 306 -16.94 -20.01 -18.34
C THR A 306 -18.36 -20.59 -18.38
N TYR A 307 -18.89 -20.85 -19.58
CA TYR A 307 -20.26 -21.34 -19.75
C TYR A 307 -20.47 -22.70 -19.07
N ARG A 308 -19.46 -23.57 -19.11
CA ARG A 308 -19.45 -24.89 -18.45
C ARG A 308 -19.60 -24.81 -16.93
N LEU A 309 -19.18 -23.70 -16.31
CA LEU A 309 -19.24 -23.51 -14.86
C LEU A 309 -20.64 -23.13 -14.34
N LYS A 310 -21.60 -22.84 -15.23
CA LYS A 310 -22.99 -22.46 -14.86
C LYS A 310 -23.05 -21.38 -13.76
N LEU A 311 -22.18 -20.37 -13.88
CA LEU A 311 -22.07 -19.30 -12.88
C LEU A 311 -23.30 -18.38 -12.88
N HIS A 312 -23.48 -17.67 -11.78
CA HIS A 312 -24.47 -16.61 -11.68
C HIS A 312 -24.28 -15.56 -12.79
N PRO A 313 -25.35 -15.04 -13.45
CA PRO A 313 -25.23 -14.16 -14.61
C PRO A 313 -24.37 -12.91 -14.37
N LYS A 314 -24.43 -12.33 -13.16
CA LYS A 314 -23.61 -11.16 -12.78
C LYS A 314 -22.12 -11.49 -12.57
N ALA A 315 -21.76 -12.77 -12.40
CA ALA A 315 -20.38 -13.24 -12.25
C ALA A 315 -19.72 -13.51 -13.62
N LEU A 316 -20.52 -13.85 -14.65
CA LEU A 316 -20.02 -14.21 -15.97
C LEU A 316 -19.02 -13.21 -16.56
N PRO A 317 -19.27 -11.88 -16.56
CA PRO A 317 -18.30 -10.94 -17.14
C PRO A 317 -16.94 -10.94 -16.43
N PHE A 318 -16.93 -11.19 -15.12
CA PHE A 318 -15.70 -11.24 -14.32
C PHE A 318 -14.89 -12.49 -14.64
N GLU A 319 -15.55 -13.65 -14.66
CA GLU A 319 -14.89 -14.93 -15.00
C GLU A 319 -14.40 -14.98 -16.45
N ILE A 320 -15.19 -14.46 -17.41
CA ILE A 320 -14.77 -14.37 -18.81
C ILE A 320 -13.53 -13.47 -18.92
N MET A 321 -13.53 -12.30 -18.28
CA MET A 321 -12.37 -11.40 -18.29
C MET A 321 -11.13 -12.07 -17.67
N LYS A 322 -11.29 -12.71 -16.51
CA LYS A 322 -10.22 -13.45 -15.83
C LYS A 322 -9.57 -14.46 -16.77
N ARG A 323 -10.38 -15.36 -17.36
CA ARG A 323 -9.89 -16.41 -18.26
C ARG A 323 -9.27 -15.84 -19.53
N TYR A 324 -9.86 -14.77 -20.09
CA TYR A 324 -9.33 -14.08 -21.26
C TYR A 324 -7.91 -13.57 -21.01
N PHE A 325 -7.66 -12.90 -19.89
CA PHE A 325 -6.31 -12.39 -19.57
C PHE A 325 -5.31 -13.50 -19.23
N ILE A 326 -5.72 -14.56 -18.54
CA ILE A 326 -4.86 -15.73 -18.31
C ILE A 326 -4.40 -16.31 -19.65
N GLN A 327 -5.32 -16.48 -20.60
CA GLN A 327 -4.99 -17.03 -21.91
C GLN A 327 -4.04 -16.13 -22.71
N ILE A 328 -4.20 -14.81 -22.65
CA ILE A 328 -3.26 -13.88 -23.30
C ILE A 328 -1.87 -13.95 -22.67
N ARG A 329 -1.78 -14.02 -21.34
CA ARG A 329 -0.50 -14.07 -20.61
C ARG A 329 0.26 -15.37 -20.85
N CYS A 330 -0.45 -16.47 -21.10
CA CYS A 330 0.11 -17.81 -21.26
C CYS A 330 0.03 -18.34 -22.69
N GLN A 331 -0.08 -17.48 -23.70
CA GLN A 331 -0.23 -17.90 -25.10
C GLN A 331 1.06 -18.54 -25.65
N SER A 332 0.90 -19.66 -26.37
CA SER A 332 1.98 -20.27 -27.14
C SER A 332 2.12 -19.65 -28.54
N GLN A 333 3.22 -19.92 -29.24
CA GLN A 333 3.39 -19.52 -30.64
C GLN A 333 2.28 -20.08 -31.55
N VAL A 334 1.86 -21.31 -31.30
CA VAL A 334 0.75 -21.95 -32.02
C VAL A 334 -0.56 -21.19 -31.77
N ASP A 335 -0.84 -20.82 -30.52
CA ASP A 335 -2.04 -20.04 -30.20
C ASP A 335 -2.06 -18.69 -30.90
N MET A 336 -0.90 -18.03 -31.04
CA MET A 336 -0.84 -16.76 -31.75
C MET A 336 -1.24 -16.92 -33.22
N ILE A 337 -0.69 -17.93 -33.92
CA ILE A 337 -1.02 -18.20 -35.33
C ILE A 337 -2.51 -18.50 -35.49
N LEU A 338 -3.07 -19.36 -34.63
CA LEU A 338 -4.50 -19.68 -34.66
C LEU A 338 -5.38 -18.46 -34.34
N ALA A 339 -4.93 -17.59 -33.43
CA ALA A 339 -5.62 -16.35 -33.12
C ALA A 339 -5.63 -15.40 -34.32
N GLU A 340 -4.53 -15.33 -35.10
CA GLU A 340 -4.48 -14.51 -36.32
C GLU A 340 -5.49 -14.98 -37.37
N GLN A 341 -5.64 -16.30 -37.55
CA GLN A 341 -6.62 -16.88 -38.47
C GLN A 341 -8.07 -16.68 -38.02
N SER A 342 -8.29 -16.53 -36.71
CA SER A 342 -9.62 -16.41 -36.11
C SER A 342 -10.07 -14.97 -35.89
N ARG A 343 -9.32 -13.98 -36.38
CA ARG A 343 -9.64 -12.55 -36.21
C ARG A 343 -10.98 -12.20 -36.85
N LEU A 344 -11.68 -11.24 -36.24
CA LEU A 344 -12.93 -10.71 -36.78
C LEU A 344 -12.67 -9.45 -37.59
N ASN A 345 -13.33 -9.34 -38.75
CA ASN A 345 -13.30 -8.11 -39.54
C ASN A 345 -14.14 -7.02 -38.86
N VAL A 346 -13.51 -5.90 -38.52
CA VAL A 346 -14.18 -4.74 -37.92
C VAL A 346 -14.07 -3.55 -38.89
N PRO A 347 -15.18 -2.85 -39.20
CA PRO A 347 -15.16 -1.67 -40.06
C PRO A 347 -14.18 -0.60 -39.52
N GLY A 348 -13.25 -0.16 -40.37
CA GLY A 348 -12.22 0.83 -40.03
C GLY A 348 -10.97 0.27 -39.31
N HIS A 349 -10.84 -1.05 -39.18
CA HIS A 349 -9.69 -1.73 -38.53
C HIS A 349 -8.74 -2.41 -39.53
N GLY A 350 -8.70 -1.96 -40.79
CA GLY A 350 -8.01 -2.66 -41.88
C GLY A 350 -7.33 -1.76 -42.92
N ILE A 351 -6.42 -0.87 -42.53
CA ILE A 351 -5.45 -0.25 -43.47
C ILE A 351 -4.07 -0.07 -42.80
N ARG A 352 -3.58 -1.04 -42.02
CA ARG A 352 -2.16 -1.10 -41.63
C ARG A 352 -1.75 -2.55 -41.42
N LYS A 353 -1.49 -3.28 -42.51
CA LYS A 353 -0.51 -4.39 -42.65
C LYS A 353 -0.85 -5.27 -43.87
N LEU A 354 -0.62 -4.72 -45.05
CA LEU A 354 -0.27 -5.47 -46.27
C LEU A 354 0.90 -4.74 -46.93
N MET A 355 2.04 -4.70 -46.24
CA MET A 355 3.33 -4.25 -46.81
C MET A 355 4.47 -5.03 -46.16
N VAL A 356 4.34 -6.36 -46.12
CA VAL A 356 5.50 -7.25 -46.02
C VAL A 356 5.17 -8.50 -46.83
N ARG A 357 5.31 -8.40 -48.16
CA ARG A 357 5.70 -9.53 -49.03
C ARG A 357 5.96 -9.00 -50.45
N ALA A 358 7.00 -9.56 -51.06
CA ALA A 358 7.53 -9.35 -52.41
C ALA A 358 8.56 -8.21 -52.57
N ALA A 359 9.77 -8.42 -52.04
CA ALA A 359 10.96 -8.05 -52.80
C ALA A 359 11.22 -9.21 -53.79
N PRO A 360 11.18 -8.99 -55.12
CA PRO A 360 11.59 -10.01 -56.05
C PRO A 360 13.12 -10.12 -56.04
N ASN A 361 13.59 -11.36 -55.91
CA ASN A 361 14.94 -11.74 -56.32
C ASN A 361 15.16 -11.28 -57.77
N HIS A 362 16.10 -10.36 -57.97
CA HIS A 362 16.80 -10.25 -59.24
C HIS A 362 18.29 -10.48 -59.01
N LYS A 363 18.74 -11.68 -59.39
CA LYS A 363 20.06 -11.83 -59.97
C LYS A 363 19.97 -11.38 -61.44
N LEU A 364 20.94 -10.59 -61.88
CA LEU A 364 21.72 -10.73 -63.13
C LEU A 364 22.46 -9.42 -63.40
N GLY A 365 23.77 -9.54 -63.63
CA GLY A 365 24.75 -8.47 -63.83
C GLY A 365 26.07 -8.90 -63.23
#